data_AF-A0A2K8TAZ6-F1
#
_entry.id   AF-A0A2K8TAZ6-F1
#
_cell.length_a   1.000
_cell.length_b   1.000
_cell.length_c   1.000
_cell.angle_alpha   90.00
_cell.angle_beta   90.00
_cell.angle_gamma   90.00
#
_symmetry.space_group_name_H-M   'P 1'
#
loop_
_entity.id
_entity.type
_entity.pdbx_description
1 polymer ?
#
loop_
_entity_poly.entity_id
_entity_poly.type
_entity_poly.pdbx_seq_one_letter_code
_entity_poly.pdbx_strand_id
1 'polypeptide(L)'
;MIFNGALTKAKMSEQDKLPQSVDVGYTLLHDLLVGGQWQKADSETGTVMLKIADRIKEGWLRESDITKFPQLDLQTIDYLWVKHSQERFGFSVQSCIWKNVEQDYGKFSDAVGWRLNYRWRQYSELIFKTEAPMGHLPAAPFFKSNLAIGWAATLMPKLAQSYTIEHTV
;
A
#
# COMPACT_ATOMS: atom_id res chain seq x y z
N MET A 1 -55.16 17.98 12.80
CA MET A 1 -54.03 18.69 12.17
C MET A 1 -53.28 17.70 11.31
N ILE A 2 -53.13 18.01 10.02
CA ILE A 2 -52.48 17.18 8.99
C ILE A 2 -50.97 17.36 9.07
N PHE A 3 -50.18 16.29 8.89
CA PHE A 3 -48.96 16.31 8.06
C PHE A 3 -48.62 14.90 7.57
N ASN A 4 -48.73 14.71 6.25
CA ASN A 4 -48.02 13.69 5.48
C ASN A 4 -46.52 14.03 5.46
N GLY A 5 -45.65 13.02 5.34
CA GLY A 5 -44.24 13.25 5.06
C GLY A 5 -43.48 11.96 4.80
N ALA A 6 -43.50 11.49 3.56
CA ALA A 6 -42.47 10.59 3.07
C ALA A 6 -41.12 11.33 3.09
N LEU A 7 -40.08 10.70 3.64
CA LEU A 7 -38.70 11.14 3.47
C LEU A 7 -37.83 9.98 2.98
N THR A 8 -37.46 10.16 1.73
CA THR A 8 -36.53 9.47 0.85
C THR A 8 -35.17 9.11 1.44
N LYS A 9 -34.64 7.99 0.90
CA LYS A 9 -33.22 7.66 0.64
C LYS A 9 -32.17 8.68 1.09
N ALA A 10 -31.30 8.25 2.00
CA ALA A 10 -29.84 8.18 1.84
C ALA A 10 -29.19 8.11 3.22
N LYS A 11 -28.61 6.96 3.57
CA LYS A 11 -27.56 6.88 4.59
C LYS A 11 -26.53 5.86 4.13
N MET A 12 -25.86 6.19 3.03
CA MET A 12 -24.53 5.65 2.77
C MET A 12 -23.56 6.46 3.65
N SER A 13 -22.84 5.76 4.51
CA SER A 13 -21.98 6.30 5.55
C SER A 13 -20.92 7.27 5.02
N GLU A 14 -20.78 8.39 5.69
CA GLU A 14 -19.93 9.54 5.33
C GLU A 14 -18.45 9.36 5.73
N GLN A 15 -17.99 8.13 6.02
CA GLN A 15 -16.65 7.83 6.57
C GLN A 15 -15.67 7.17 5.59
N ASP A 16 -16.00 7.12 4.29
CA ASP A 16 -15.13 6.56 3.22
C ASP A 16 -14.64 7.61 2.21
N LYS A 17 -14.65 8.91 2.55
CA LYS A 17 -14.08 9.92 1.64
C LYS A 17 -12.56 9.77 1.57
N LEU A 18 -12.09 9.13 0.50
CA LEU A 18 -10.68 9.17 0.12
C LEU A 18 -10.19 10.62 0.06
N PRO A 19 -8.94 10.90 0.48
CA PRO A 19 -8.31 12.19 0.22
C PRO A 19 -8.37 12.46 -1.29
N GLN A 20 -8.88 13.64 -1.68
CA GLN A 20 -8.98 14.03 -3.08
C GLN A 20 -7.59 14.35 -3.67
N SER A 21 -6.82 13.33 -4.00
CA SER A 21 -5.76 13.42 -5.02
C SER A 21 -6.45 13.09 -6.35
N VAL A 22 -6.88 14.15 -7.04
CA VAL A 22 -7.85 14.11 -8.15
C VAL A 22 -7.24 13.54 -9.46
N ASP A 23 -5.91 13.44 -9.56
CA ASP A 23 -5.24 13.16 -10.85
C ASP A 23 -4.78 11.69 -11.02
N VAL A 24 -4.52 10.96 -9.93
CA VAL A 24 -3.99 9.57 -10.00
C VAL A 24 -5.10 8.52 -9.99
N GLY A 25 -6.24 8.82 -9.36
CA GLY A 25 -7.43 7.97 -9.27
C GLY A 25 -7.21 6.67 -8.48
N TYR A 26 -7.59 6.66 -7.20
CA TYR A 26 -7.45 5.48 -6.31
C TYR A 26 -8.68 4.58 -6.26
N THR A 27 -9.77 4.93 -6.95
CA THR A 27 -11.05 4.22 -6.89
C THR A 27 -10.89 2.74 -7.25
N LEU A 28 -10.13 2.42 -8.30
CA LEU A 28 -9.88 1.03 -8.68
C LEU A 28 -9.13 0.26 -7.59
N LEU A 29 -8.07 0.86 -7.02
CA LEU A 29 -7.33 0.24 -5.92
C LEU A 29 -8.24 -0.01 -4.71
N HIS A 30 -9.03 1.00 -4.32
CA HIS A 30 -10.01 0.89 -3.25
C HIS A 30 -11.00 -0.26 -3.50
N ASP A 31 -11.64 -0.31 -4.67
CA ASP A 31 -12.67 -1.31 -4.98
C ASP A 31 -12.10 -2.73 -5.02
N LEU A 32 -10.87 -2.88 -5.52
CA LEU A 32 -10.17 -4.16 -5.50
C LEU A 32 -9.84 -4.62 -4.08
N LEU A 33 -9.43 -3.70 -3.19
CA LEU A 33 -9.14 -4.00 -1.79
C LEU A 33 -10.41 -4.34 -1.00
N VAL A 34 -11.49 -3.56 -1.17
CA VAL A 34 -12.82 -3.87 -0.58
C VAL A 34 -13.32 -5.25 -1.04
N GLY A 35 -13.12 -5.57 -2.32
CA GLY A 35 -13.49 -6.87 -2.87
C GLY A 35 -12.56 -8.03 -2.52
N GLY A 36 -11.49 -7.81 -1.72
CA GLY A 36 -10.51 -8.85 -1.38
C GLY A 36 -9.74 -9.40 -2.59
N GLN A 37 -9.67 -8.65 -3.69
CA GLN A 37 -8.97 -9.04 -4.92
C GLN A 37 -7.47 -8.71 -4.81
N TRP A 38 -6.79 -9.29 -3.82
CA TRP A 38 -5.44 -8.93 -3.39
C TRP A 38 -4.40 -8.86 -4.51
N GLN A 39 -4.40 -9.84 -5.42
CA GLN A 39 -3.44 -9.86 -6.54
C GLN A 39 -3.65 -8.71 -7.53
N LYS A 40 -4.92 -8.38 -7.80
CA LYS A 40 -5.25 -7.26 -8.68
C LYS A 40 -4.97 -5.93 -8.00
N ALA A 41 -5.31 -5.81 -6.71
CA ALA A 41 -4.98 -4.64 -5.90
C ALA A 41 -3.47 -4.39 -5.84
N ASP A 42 -2.67 -5.45 -5.71
CA ASP A 42 -1.22 -5.35 -5.72
C ASP A 42 -0.68 -4.89 -7.09
N SER A 43 -1.16 -5.49 -8.17
CA SER A 43 -0.81 -5.05 -9.52
C SER A 43 -1.20 -3.59 -9.78
N GLU A 44 -2.39 -3.17 -9.34
CA GLU A 44 -2.87 -1.78 -9.47
C GLU A 44 -2.05 -0.83 -8.61
N THR A 45 -1.61 -1.25 -7.41
CA THR A 45 -0.68 -0.45 -6.60
C THR A 45 0.59 -0.14 -7.38
N GLY A 46 1.17 -1.14 -8.05
CA GLY A 46 2.30 -0.92 -8.95
C GLY A 46 2.00 0.06 -10.09
N THR A 47 0.81 -0.04 -10.71
CA THR A 47 0.37 0.88 -11.77
C THR A 47 0.22 2.31 -11.25
N VAL A 48 -0.47 2.50 -10.13
CA VAL A 48 -0.67 3.79 -9.46
C VAL A 48 0.68 4.44 -9.13
N MET A 49 1.62 3.68 -8.57
CA MET A 49 2.95 4.20 -8.26
C MET A 49 3.72 4.61 -9.54
N LEU A 50 3.58 3.87 -10.64
CA LEU A 50 4.16 4.28 -11.93
C LEU A 50 3.49 5.54 -12.49
N LYS A 51 2.18 5.75 -12.29
CA LYS A 51 1.49 6.99 -12.68
C LYS A 51 2.05 8.19 -11.90
N ILE A 52 2.17 8.06 -10.58
CA ILE A 52 2.72 9.11 -9.68
C ILE A 52 4.13 9.52 -10.13
N ALA A 53 4.94 8.55 -10.57
CA ALA A 53 6.30 8.77 -11.03
C ALA A 53 6.41 9.30 -12.47
N ASP A 54 5.31 9.36 -13.23
CA ASP A 54 5.30 9.52 -14.69
C ASP A 54 6.19 8.49 -15.43
N ARG A 55 6.06 7.21 -15.04
CA ARG A 55 6.90 6.09 -15.54
C ARG A 55 6.13 4.89 -16.05
N ILE A 56 4.89 5.11 -16.48
CA ILE A 56 4.03 4.04 -17.02
C ILE A 56 4.68 3.37 -18.24
N LYS A 57 5.38 4.15 -19.09
CA LYS A 57 6.04 3.62 -20.29
C LYS A 57 7.22 2.72 -19.96
N GLU A 58 7.96 3.03 -18.91
CA GLU A 58 9.11 2.25 -18.46
C GLU A 58 8.68 0.99 -17.70
N GLY A 59 7.59 1.07 -16.95
CA GLY A 59 7.06 -0.07 -16.20
C GLY A 59 7.81 -0.41 -14.90
N TRP A 60 8.83 0.39 -14.53
CA TRP A 60 9.63 0.21 -13.32
C TRP A 60 10.02 1.56 -12.70
N LEU A 61 10.28 1.57 -11.39
CA LEU A 61 10.70 2.76 -10.61
C LEU A 61 12.20 2.73 -10.35
N ARG A 62 12.83 3.91 -10.28
CA ARG A 62 14.17 4.16 -9.71
C ARG A 62 14.00 4.62 -8.28
N GLU A 63 15.08 4.52 -7.51
CA GLU A 63 15.14 5.12 -6.18
C GLU A 63 14.84 6.63 -6.20
N SER A 64 15.39 7.34 -7.20
CA SER A 64 15.16 8.78 -7.42
C SER A 64 13.71 9.16 -7.72
N ASP A 65 12.90 8.21 -8.17
CA ASP A 65 11.48 8.45 -8.42
C ASP A 65 10.74 8.38 -7.08
N ILE A 66 11.02 7.35 -6.28
CA ILE A 66 10.43 7.14 -4.94
C ILE A 66 10.76 8.31 -4.00
N THR A 67 11.96 8.88 -4.04
CA THR A 67 12.31 10.05 -3.23
C THR A 67 11.46 11.29 -3.55
N LYS A 68 10.89 11.36 -4.75
CA LYS A 68 10.04 12.48 -5.20
C LYS A 68 8.55 12.22 -5.01
N PHE A 69 8.14 11.05 -4.53
CA PHE A 69 6.72 10.76 -4.33
C PHE A 69 6.09 11.79 -3.38
N PRO A 70 4.92 12.34 -3.76
CA PRO A 70 4.13 13.16 -2.86
C PRO A 70 3.70 12.33 -1.65
N GLN A 71 3.80 12.95 -0.47
CA GLN A 71 3.51 12.27 0.79
C GLN A 71 2.05 11.80 0.86
N LEU A 72 1.11 12.64 0.39
CA LEU A 72 -0.32 12.33 0.41
C LEU A 72 -0.66 11.07 -0.40
N ASP A 73 -0.01 10.89 -1.55
CA ASP A 73 -0.26 9.73 -2.40
C ASP A 73 0.26 8.43 -1.74
N LEU A 74 1.45 8.47 -1.12
CA LEU A 74 1.97 7.34 -0.34
C LEU A 74 1.07 7.00 0.85
N GLN A 75 0.60 8.01 1.58
CA GLN A 75 -0.32 7.84 2.71
C GLN A 75 -1.65 7.26 2.27
N THR A 76 -2.18 7.71 1.12
CA THR A 76 -3.45 7.22 0.60
C THR A 76 -3.36 5.75 0.23
N ILE A 77 -2.28 5.34 -0.46
CA ILE A 77 -2.05 3.93 -0.79
C ILE A 77 -1.91 3.10 0.49
N ASP A 78 -1.09 3.55 1.45
CA ASP A 78 -0.87 2.84 2.72
C ASP A 78 -2.17 2.68 3.52
N TYR A 79 -2.93 3.76 3.67
CA TYR A 79 -4.22 3.76 4.37
C TYR A 79 -5.19 2.73 3.79
N LEU A 80 -5.33 2.68 2.46
CA LEU A 80 -6.21 1.73 1.80
C LEU A 80 -5.80 0.28 2.10
N TRP A 81 -4.50 -0.02 2.01
CA TRP A 81 -3.99 -1.36 2.32
C TRP A 81 -4.22 -1.73 3.79
N VAL A 82 -3.87 -0.86 4.73
CA VAL A 82 -4.01 -1.10 6.17
C VAL A 82 -5.48 -1.30 6.53
N LYS A 83 -6.37 -0.40 6.10
CA LYS A 83 -7.79 -0.44 6.41
C LYS A 83 -8.47 -1.73 5.97
N HIS A 84 -8.26 -2.12 4.72
CA HIS A 84 -8.99 -3.25 4.14
C HIS A 84 -8.35 -4.61 4.44
N SER A 85 -7.10 -4.64 4.93
CA SER A 85 -6.39 -5.87 5.30
C SER A 85 -6.45 -6.22 6.78
N GLN A 86 -7.22 -5.49 7.59
CA GLN A 86 -7.20 -5.61 9.06
C GLN A 86 -5.79 -5.37 9.61
N GLU A 87 -5.13 -4.30 9.14
CA GLU A 87 -3.80 -3.87 9.55
C GLU A 87 -2.66 -4.86 9.24
N ARG A 88 -2.92 -5.87 8.40
CA ARG A 88 -1.93 -6.89 8.06
C ARG A 88 -0.98 -6.47 6.95
N PHE A 89 -1.43 -5.64 6.03
CA PHE A 89 -0.72 -5.24 4.81
C PHE A 89 -0.63 -3.71 4.73
N GLY A 90 0.38 -3.23 4.01
CA GLY A 90 0.69 -1.80 3.91
C GLY A 90 2.19 -1.53 4.01
N PHE A 91 2.60 -0.38 3.48
CA PHE A 91 3.99 0.05 3.55
C PHE A 91 4.40 0.44 4.98
N SER A 92 3.49 0.94 5.81
CA SER A 92 3.74 1.20 7.24
C SER A 92 3.98 -0.09 8.01
N VAL A 93 3.22 -1.16 7.71
CA VAL A 93 3.43 -2.49 8.28
C VAL A 93 4.80 -3.04 7.89
N GLN A 94 5.15 -2.94 6.59
CA GLN A 94 6.49 -3.28 6.10
C GLN A 94 7.59 -2.46 6.79
N SER A 95 7.35 -1.16 7.05
CA SER A 95 8.28 -0.28 7.78
C SER A 95 8.56 -0.74 9.19
N CYS A 96 7.51 -1.15 9.92
CA CYS A 96 7.66 -1.69 11.26
C CYS A 96 8.52 -2.96 11.24
N ILE A 97 8.24 -3.89 10.32
CA ILE A 97 9.00 -5.13 10.18
C ILE A 97 10.45 -4.83 9.83
N TRP A 98 10.71 -3.94 8.87
CA TRP A 98 12.04 -3.50 8.46
C TRP A 98 12.89 -2.99 9.63
N LYS A 99 12.30 -2.14 10.48
CA LYS A 99 12.97 -1.64 11.70
C LYS A 99 13.24 -2.76 12.70
N ASN A 100 12.29 -3.65 12.91
CA ASN A 100 12.40 -4.74 13.89
C ASN A 100 13.45 -5.80 13.50
N VAL A 101 13.79 -5.91 12.22
CA VAL A 101 14.87 -6.78 11.75
C VAL A 101 16.19 -6.06 11.53
N GLU A 102 16.35 -4.87 12.13
CA GLU A 102 17.57 -4.07 12.06
C GLU A 102 18.00 -3.74 10.62
N GLN A 103 17.02 -3.55 9.72
CA GLN A 103 17.28 -3.23 8.32
C GLN A 103 18.05 -4.32 7.56
N ASP A 104 18.00 -5.57 8.04
CA ASP A 104 18.52 -6.73 7.32
C ASP A 104 17.51 -7.18 6.26
N TYR A 105 17.87 -7.01 4.99
CA TYR A 105 17.01 -7.35 3.86
C TYR A 105 16.68 -8.84 3.75
N GLY A 106 17.60 -9.71 4.17
CA GLY A 106 17.33 -11.13 4.21
C GLY A 106 16.24 -11.46 5.24
N LYS A 107 16.42 -10.99 6.47
CA LYS A 107 15.46 -11.21 7.56
C LYS A 107 14.11 -10.58 7.26
N PHE A 108 14.09 -9.38 6.69
CA PHE A 108 12.86 -8.72 6.25
C PHE A 108 12.12 -9.60 5.25
N SER A 109 12.83 -10.06 4.21
CA SER A 109 12.23 -10.83 3.12
C SER A 109 11.73 -12.20 3.58
N ASP A 110 12.38 -12.82 4.56
CA ASP A 110 11.88 -14.02 5.21
C ASP A 110 10.62 -13.71 6.03
N ALA A 111 10.61 -12.61 6.80
CA ALA A 111 9.49 -12.21 7.66
C ALA A 111 8.22 -11.87 6.86
N VAL A 112 8.36 -11.13 5.76
CA VAL A 112 7.23 -10.81 4.87
C VAL A 112 6.92 -11.94 3.89
N GLY A 113 7.71 -13.02 3.84
CA GLY A 113 7.44 -14.19 2.99
C GLY A 113 7.78 -14.05 1.51
N TRP A 114 8.66 -13.12 1.14
CA TRP A 114 9.20 -12.98 -0.22
C TRP A 114 10.40 -13.88 -0.48
N ARG A 115 11.02 -14.40 0.59
CA ARG A 115 12.09 -15.38 0.55
C ARG A 115 11.71 -16.59 1.39
N LEU A 116 12.05 -17.79 0.91
CA LEU A 116 11.86 -19.04 1.65
C LEU A 116 13.09 -19.92 1.45
N ASN A 117 13.68 -20.42 2.53
CA ASN A 117 14.89 -21.24 2.49
C ASN A 117 16.01 -20.59 1.66
N TYR A 118 16.25 -19.29 1.89
CA TYR A 118 17.23 -18.47 1.14
C TYR A 118 16.95 -18.29 -0.36
N ARG A 119 15.84 -18.83 -0.88
CA ARG A 119 15.41 -18.65 -2.27
C ARG A 119 14.41 -17.51 -2.38
N TRP A 120 14.73 -16.54 -3.24
CA TRP A 120 13.78 -15.50 -3.64
C TRP A 120 12.61 -16.12 -4.40
N ARG A 121 11.40 -15.81 -3.97
CA ARG A 121 10.20 -16.20 -4.69
C ARG A 121 10.04 -15.32 -5.92
N GLN A 122 9.49 -15.89 -6.98
CA GLN A 122 8.96 -15.11 -8.10
C GLN A 122 7.62 -14.47 -7.70
N TYR A 123 7.22 -13.40 -8.38
CA TYR A 123 5.95 -12.73 -8.10
C TYR A 123 4.74 -13.68 -8.21
N SER A 124 4.79 -14.62 -9.15
CA SER A 124 3.78 -15.67 -9.33
C SER A 124 3.69 -16.67 -8.17
N GLU A 125 4.69 -16.73 -7.29
CA GLU A 125 4.76 -17.63 -6.12
C GLU A 125 4.33 -16.93 -4.81
N LEU A 126 3.91 -15.66 -4.87
CA LEU A 126 3.41 -14.92 -3.72
C LEU A 126 1.98 -15.35 -3.32
N ILE A 127 1.62 -15.08 -2.06
CA ILE A 127 0.35 -15.47 -1.46
C ILE A 127 -0.58 -14.25 -1.47
N PHE A 128 -1.54 -14.24 -2.39
CA PHE A 128 -2.52 -13.15 -2.51
C PHE A 128 -3.80 -13.44 -1.74
N LYS A 129 -3.67 -13.63 -0.42
CA LYS A 129 -4.77 -13.91 0.52
C LYS A 129 -4.48 -13.29 1.88
N THR A 130 -5.52 -13.15 2.70
CA THR A 130 -5.44 -12.62 4.08
C THR A 130 -4.51 -13.41 5.00
N GLU A 131 -4.33 -14.72 4.75
CA GLU A 131 -3.48 -15.59 5.56
C GLU A 131 -1.99 -15.42 5.27
N ALA A 132 -1.61 -14.60 4.29
CA ALA A 132 -0.21 -14.30 4.02
C ALA A 132 0.47 -13.64 5.25
N PRO A 133 1.80 -13.74 5.39
CA PRO A 133 2.53 -13.10 6.48
C PRO A 133 2.23 -11.60 6.60
N MET A 134 2.37 -11.02 7.79
CA MET A 134 2.23 -9.56 7.95
C MET A 134 3.24 -8.83 7.05
N GLY A 135 2.81 -7.74 6.43
CA GLY A 135 3.61 -6.97 5.49
C GLY A 135 3.85 -7.64 4.14
N HIS A 136 3.25 -8.80 3.84
CA HIS A 136 3.45 -9.51 2.56
C HIS A 136 3.09 -8.66 1.34
N LEU A 137 2.07 -7.81 1.46
CA LEU A 137 1.60 -6.92 0.41
C LEU A 137 1.59 -5.45 0.89
N PRO A 138 1.66 -4.48 -0.04
CA PRO A 138 1.88 -4.64 -1.48
C PRO A 138 3.32 -5.07 -1.83
N ALA A 139 3.50 -5.81 -2.93
CA ALA A 139 4.76 -6.36 -3.41
C ALA A 139 5.09 -5.93 -4.86
N ALA A 140 4.11 -5.77 -5.74
CA ALA A 140 4.33 -5.49 -7.17
C ALA A 140 5.27 -4.32 -7.49
N PRO A 141 5.27 -3.18 -6.76
CA PRO A 141 6.22 -2.09 -7.00
C PRO A 141 7.69 -2.55 -6.90
N PHE A 142 7.97 -3.54 -6.07
CA PHE A 142 9.32 -4.06 -5.79
C PHE A 142 9.72 -5.19 -6.74
N PHE A 143 8.75 -5.93 -7.28
CA PHE A 143 9.00 -7.01 -8.24
C PHE A 143 9.12 -6.51 -9.69
N LYS A 144 8.49 -5.37 -10.01
CA LYS A 144 8.65 -4.70 -11.31
C LYS A 144 9.95 -3.92 -11.41
N SER A 145 10.61 -3.64 -10.29
CA SER A 145 11.85 -2.89 -10.23
C SER A 145 13.01 -3.79 -9.79
N ASN A 146 14.22 -3.56 -10.27
CA ASN A 146 15.42 -4.22 -9.72
C ASN A 146 15.79 -3.67 -8.31
N LEU A 147 14.87 -2.94 -7.65
CA LEU A 147 15.09 -2.18 -6.42
C LEU A 147 15.00 -3.02 -5.15
N ALA A 148 14.98 -4.35 -5.24
CA ALA A 148 14.86 -5.26 -4.09
C ALA A 148 15.71 -4.80 -2.88
N ILE A 149 16.89 -4.23 -3.09
CA ILE A 149 17.83 -3.84 -2.03
C ILE A 149 17.74 -2.34 -1.60
N GLY A 150 17.04 -1.47 -2.34
CA GLY A 150 17.07 -0.01 -2.11
C GLY A 150 15.79 0.63 -1.53
N TRP A 151 14.61 0.10 -1.82
CA TRP A 151 13.36 0.83 -1.56
C TRP A 151 13.02 1.03 -0.08
N ALA A 152 13.41 0.10 0.80
CA ALA A 152 13.15 0.20 2.24
C ALA A 152 13.96 1.35 2.89
N ALA A 153 15.15 1.67 2.36
CA ALA A 153 15.90 2.84 2.79
C ALA A 153 15.23 4.16 2.35
N THR A 154 14.47 4.14 1.26
CA THR A 154 13.93 5.35 0.61
C THR A 154 12.49 5.67 0.98
N LEU A 155 11.62 4.67 1.07
CA LEU A 155 10.17 4.83 1.27
C LEU A 155 9.82 4.93 2.76
N MET A 156 10.57 4.25 3.62
CA MET A 156 10.30 4.14 5.06
C MET A 156 10.51 5.44 5.85
N PRO A 157 11.53 6.27 5.58
CA PRO A 157 11.67 7.57 6.26
C PRO A 157 10.50 8.53 5.98
N LYS A 158 9.92 8.48 4.77
CA LYS A 158 8.75 9.31 4.39
C LYS A 158 7.47 8.91 5.11
N LEU A 159 7.30 7.61 5.40
CA LEU A 159 6.17 7.11 6.19
C LEU A 159 6.37 7.33 7.69
N ALA A 160 7.62 7.27 8.18
CA ALA A 160 7.89 7.50 9.60
C ALA A 160 7.62 8.95 10.05
N GLN A 161 7.74 9.94 9.16
CA GLN A 161 7.44 11.34 9.49
C GLN A 161 5.95 11.63 9.69
N SER A 162 5.05 10.78 9.17
CA SER A 162 3.61 11.01 9.26
C SER A 162 2.92 10.40 10.48
N TYR A 163 3.54 9.41 11.14
CA TYR A 163 2.96 8.76 12.33
C TYR A 163 3.37 9.43 13.64
N THR A 164 4.26 10.44 13.62
CA THR A 164 4.71 11.17 14.82
C THR A 164 3.78 12.30 15.23
N ILE A 165 2.68 12.56 14.49
CA ILE A 165 1.74 13.67 14.79
C ILE A 165 0.37 13.15 15.22
N GLU A 166 0.23 12.11 16.04
CA GLU A 166 -1.05 11.82 16.75
C GLU A 166 -0.90 11.28 18.19
N HIS A 167 0.25 11.47 18.83
CA HIS A 167 0.39 11.19 20.27
C HIS A 167 1.01 12.37 21.03
N THR A 168 0.27 13.49 21.03
CA THR A 168 0.37 14.48 22.10
C THR A 168 -1.02 15.04 22.39
N VAL A 169 -1.80 14.34 23.22
CA VAL A 169 -2.71 14.91 24.21
C VAL A 169 -2.76 13.98 25.42
#